data_AF-A0A497L255-F1
#
_entry.id   AF-A0A497L255-F1
#
_cell.length_a   1.000
_cell.length_b   1.000
_cell.length_c   1.000
_cell.angle_alpha   90.00
_cell.angle_beta   90.00
_cell.angle_gamma   90.00
#
_symmetry.space_group_name_H-M   'P 1'
#
loop_
_entity.id
_entity.type
_entity.pdbx_description
1 polymer ?
#
loop_
_entity_poly.entity_id
_entity_poly.type
_entity_poly.pdbx_seq_one_letter_code
_entity_poly.pdbx_strand_id
1 'polypeptide(L)'
;QQPPVPAPVAPPAVQPVVDVKERLGILLPKVVRKLREEHGDLMLLSDFLAFVADEYEKKYGEERPLTIDEILEAVSDLVEKGVMAGMLKLESGVRIVRLSPEGFGRDELKVVEVASRRSPPQITLEELVKETGWPTARARAVLEVLERARVARRIPGSFTGQQDTWYFPGLERKLD
;
A
#
# COMPACT_ATOMS: atom_id res chain seq x y z
N GLN A 1 69.96 16.00 8.85
CA GLN A 1 68.99 15.67 7.79
C GLN A 1 67.75 15.14 8.48
N GLN A 2 66.66 15.92 8.52
CA GLN A 2 65.36 15.45 9.03
C GLN A 2 64.66 14.65 7.92
N PRO A 3 63.99 13.53 8.24
CA PRO A 3 63.19 12.82 7.25
C PRO A 3 61.99 13.69 6.82
N PRO A 4 61.52 13.56 5.57
CA PRO A 4 60.37 14.31 5.10
C PRO A 4 59.13 13.91 5.88
N VAL A 5 58.39 14.93 6.35
CA VAL A 5 57.08 14.79 7.00
C VAL A 5 56.13 14.14 5.99
N PRO A 6 55.43 13.04 6.32
CA PRO A 6 54.44 12.48 5.40
C PRO A 6 53.33 13.51 5.18
N ALA A 7 53.01 13.74 3.90
CA ALA A 7 51.93 14.62 3.51
C ALA A 7 50.60 14.18 4.17
N PRO A 8 49.71 15.12 4.53
CA PRO A 8 48.41 14.76 5.08
C PRO A 8 47.66 13.92 4.04
N VAL A 9 47.41 12.66 4.39
CA VAL A 9 46.48 11.78 3.68
C VAL A 9 45.14 12.50 3.65
N ALA A 10 44.70 12.89 2.46
CA ALA A 10 43.35 13.39 2.26
C ALA A 10 42.36 12.34 2.81
N PRO A 11 41.28 12.76 3.50
CA PRO A 11 40.26 11.82 3.93
C PRO A 11 39.75 11.06 2.70
N PRO A 12 39.44 9.75 2.82
CA PRO A 12 38.88 9.01 1.72
C PRO A 12 37.64 9.76 1.23
N ALA A 13 37.59 10.01 -0.08
CA ALA A 13 36.40 10.56 -0.71
C ALA A 13 35.21 9.72 -0.29
N VAL A 14 34.31 10.31 0.51
CA VAL A 14 33.00 9.74 0.80
C VAL A 14 32.34 9.57 -0.56
N GLN A 15 32.31 8.34 -1.05
CA GLN A 15 31.64 8.00 -2.30
C GLN A 15 30.22 8.55 -2.22
N PRO A 16 29.69 9.15 -3.30
CA PRO A 16 28.49 9.95 -3.22
C PRO A 16 27.37 9.06 -2.69
N VAL A 17 26.89 9.40 -1.49
CA VAL A 17 25.60 8.98 -0.98
C VAL A 17 24.58 9.57 -1.96
N VAL A 18 24.37 8.92 -3.10
CA VAL A 18 23.22 9.22 -3.94
C VAL A 18 22.05 8.89 -3.04
N ASP A 19 21.40 9.96 -2.58
CA ASP A 19 20.54 9.94 -1.41
C ASP A 19 19.47 8.86 -1.63
N VAL A 20 19.38 7.89 -0.72
CA VAL A 20 18.35 6.83 -0.77
C VAL A 20 16.98 7.48 -0.96
N LYS A 21 16.79 8.67 -0.40
CA LYS A 21 15.61 9.51 -0.55
C LYS A 21 15.35 9.94 -2.00
N GLU A 22 16.36 10.36 -2.76
CA GLU A 22 16.19 10.69 -4.18
C GLU A 22 15.82 9.46 -5.02
N ARG A 23 16.47 8.33 -4.75
CA ARG A 23 16.19 7.06 -5.45
C ARG A 23 14.77 6.59 -5.20
N LEU A 24 14.33 6.60 -3.93
CA LEU A 24 12.95 6.31 -3.55
C LEU A 24 11.98 7.33 -4.14
N GLY A 25 12.34 8.61 -4.20
CA GLY A 25 11.54 9.65 -4.83
C GLY A 25 11.27 9.41 -6.33
N ILE A 26 12.18 8.74 -7.03
CA ILE A 26 12.02 8.35 -8.45
C ILE A 26 11.30 6.99 -8.58
N LEU A 27 11.58 6.06 -7.67
CA LEU A 27 11.07 4.69 -7.71
C LEU A 27 9.61 4.61 -7.28
N LEU A 28 9.28 5.20 -6.12
CA LEU A 28 7.98 5.06 -5.49
C LEU A 28 6.82 5.52 -6.36
N PRO A 29 6.87 6.66 -7.10
CA PRO A 29 5.77 7.03 -7.99
C PRO A 29 5.49 5.97 -9.06
N LYS A 30 6.54 5.31 -9.57
CA LYS A 30 6.41 4.24 -10.56
C LYS A 30 5.83 2.98 -9.93
N VAL A 31 6.33 2.61 -8.75
CA VAL A 31 5.84 1.46 -7.97
C VAL A 31 4.38 1.65 -7.58
N VAL A 32 4.01 2.81 -7.04
CA VAL A 32 2.64 3.17 -6.67
C VAL A 32 1.72 3.08 -7.87
N ARG A 33 2.13 3.58 -9.05
CA ARG A 33 1.33 3.45 -10.27
C ARG A 33 1.13 1.99 -10.69
N LYS A 34 2.21 1.20 -10.71
CA LYS A 34 2.18 -0.23 -11.04
C LYS A 34 1.26 -1.00 -10.08
N LEU A 35 1.40 -0.76 -8.78
CA LEU A 35 0.57 -1.38 -7.75
C LEU A 35 -0.91 -1.00 -7.87
N ARG A 36 -1.24 0.25 -8.24
CA ARG A 36 -2.63 0.64 -8.53
C ARG A 36 -3.21 -0.12 -9.72
N GLU A 37 -2.41 -0.32 -10.75
CA GLU A 37 -2.84 -1.05 -11.95
C GLU A 37 -3.07 -2.54 -11.64
N GLU A 38 -2.20 -3.17 -10.82
CA GLU A 38 -2.23 -4.61 -10.51
C GLU A 38 -3.16 -4.98 -9.33
N HIS A 39 -3.05 -4.25 -8.22
CA HIS A 39 -3.71 -4.56 -6.94
C HIS A 39 -4.86 -3.62 -6.58
N GLY A 40 -5.01 -2.50 -7.30
CA GLY A 40 -6.00 -1.47 -7.01
C GLY A 40 -5.50 -0.42 -6.01
N ASP A 41 -6.41 0.42 -5.50
CA ASP A 41 -6.03 1.59 -4.71
C ASP A 41 -5.74 1.34 -3.22
N LEU A 42 -5.80 0.08 -2.77
CA LEU A 42 -5.60 -0.31 -1.39
C LEU A 42 -4.82 -1.62 -1.31
N MET A 43 -3.86 -1.67 -0.38
CA MET A 43 -3.15 -2.90 -0.05
C MET A 43 -2.67 -2.92 1.40
N LEU A 44 -2.28 -4.09 1.91
CA LEU A 44 -1.62 -4.20 3.20
C LEU A 44 -0.30 -3.43 3.20
N LEU A 45 -0.01 -2.74 4.31
CA LEU A 45 1.27 -2.03 4.48
C LEU A 45 2.44 -3.01 4.36
N SER A 46 2.31 -4.22 4.92
CA SER A 46 3.37 -5.24 4.84
C SER A 46 3.71 -5.61 3.40
N ASP A 47 2.70 -5.88 2.58
CA ASP A 47 2.89 -6.20 1.16
C ASP A 47 3.49 -5.02 0.39
N PHE A 48 3.07 -3.80 0.71
CA PHE A 48 3.62 -2.60 0.09
C PHE A 48 5.10 -2.44 0.41
N LEU A 49 5.49 -2.57 1.68
CA LEU A 49 6.88 -2.48 2.11
C LEU A 49 7.74 -3.55 1.44
N ALA A 50 7.25 -4.79 1.37
CA ALA A 50 7.95 -5.89 0.71
C ALA A 50 8.15 -5.61 -0.80
N PHE A 51 7.12 -5.13 -1.49
CA PHE A 51 7.19 -4.81 -2.91
C PHE A 51 8.15 -3.65 -3.20
N VAL A 52 8.13 -2.59 -2.37
CA VAL A 52 9.06 -1.47 -2.51
C VAL A 52 10.50 -1.93 -2.26
N ALA A 53 10.73 -2.75 -1.25
CA ALA A 53 12.05 -3.30 -0.96
C ALA A 53 12.59 -4.15 -2.12
N ASP A 54 11.78 -5.05 -2.67
CA ASP A 54 12.13 -5.91 -3.82
C ASP A 54 12.40 -5.09 -5.10
N GLU A 55 11.56 -4.10 -5.42
CA GLU A 55 11.78 -3.22 -6.58
C GLU A 55 13.01 -2.32 -6.40
N TYR A 56 13.30 -1.90 -5.16
CA TYR A 56 14.52 -1.15 -4.85
C TYR A 56 15.76 -2.02 -5.00
N GLU A 57 15.74 -3.24 -4.46
CA GLU A 57 16.86 -4.18 -4.57
C GLU A 57 17.12 -4.57 -6.03
N LYS A 58 16.08 -4.83 -6.83
CA LYS A 58 16.22 -5.11 -8.27
C LYS A 58 16.88 -3.98 -9.05
N LYS A 59 16.71 -2.73 -8.61
CA LYS A 59 17.16 -1.55 -9.34
C LYS A 59 18.43 -0.92 -8.78
N TYR A 60 18.70 -1.10 -7.49
CA TYR A 60 19.75 -0.43 -6.73
C TYR A 60 20.47 -1.36 -5.71
N GLY A 61 20.17 -2.66 -5.71
CA GLY A 61 20.55 -3.62 -4.65
C GLY A 61 22.04 -3.92 -4.50
N GLU A 62 22.90 -3.28 -5.28
CA GLU A 62 24.35 -3.49 -5.19
C GLU A 62 25.02 -2.67 -4.06
N GLU A 63 24.33 -1.71 -3.44
CA GLU A 63 25.01 -0.73 -2.57
C GLU A 63 24.66 -0.80 -1.07
N ARG A 64 23.40 -1.04 -0.70
CA ARG A 64 22.99 -1.08 0.72
C ARG A 64 21.58 -1.67 0.90
N PRO A 65 21.33 -2.46 1.97
CA PRO A 65 19.98 -2.89 2.35
C PRO A 65 19.10 -1.68 2.73
N LEU A 66 17.93 -1.60 2.12
CA LEU A 66 16.93 -0.57 2.39
C LEU A 66 16.25 -0.81 3.73
N THR A 67 16.15 0.21 4.58
CA THR A 67 15.46 0.09 5.87
C THR A 67 13.97 0.45 5.76
N ILE A 68 13.16 -0.11 6.65
CA ILE A 68 11.71 0.17 6.70
C ILE A 68 11.48 1.66 6.98
N ASP A 69 12.25 2.28 7.87
CA ASP A 69 12.11 3.70 8.21
C ASP A 69 12.36 4.61 6.99
N GLU A 70 13.36 4.31 6.16
CA GLU A 70 13.63 5.04 4.91
C GLU A 70 12.44 4.95 3.93
N ILE A 71 11.79 3.78 3.85
CA ILE A 71 10.57 3.61 3.03
C ILE A 71 9.43 4.45 3.62
N LEU A 72 9.22 4.40 4.94
CA LEU A 72 8.16 5.13 5.61
C LEU A 72 8.33 6.65 5.46
N GLU A 73 9.55 7.17 5.56
CA GLU A 73 9.84 8.58 5.29
C GLU A 73 9.50 8.97 3.85
N ALA A 74 9.93 8.16 2.88
CA ALA A 74 9.64 8.45 1.48
C ALA A 74 8.14 8.32 1.13
N VAL A 75 7.42 7.44 1.83
CA VAL A 75 5.96 7.35 1.77
C VAL A 75 5.32 8.61 2.34
N SER A 76 5.78 9.10 3.49
CA SER A 76 5.31 10.36 4.07
C SER A 76 5.47 11.53 3.10
N ASP A 77 6.62 11.65 2.43
CA ASP A 77 6.86 12.67 1.40
C ASP A 77 5.84 12.56 0.24
N LEU A 78 5.43 11.35 -0.16
CA LEU A 78 4.43 11.14 -1.22
C LEU A 78 3.02 11.51 -0.78
N VAL A 79 2.71 11.31 0.50
CA VAL A 79 1.45 11.76 1.10
C VAL A 79 1.40 13.27 1.10
N GLU A 80 2.47 13.94 1.53
CA GLU A 80 2.56 15.40 1.52
C GLU A 80 2.46 15.99 0.10
N LYS A 81 3.03 15.30 -0.89
CA LYS A 81 2.93 15.65 -2.31
C LYS A 81 1.56 15.31 -2.94
N GLY A 82 0.65 14.71 -2.19
CA GLY A 82 -0.67 14.32 -2.66
C GLY A 82 -0.64 13.23 -3.73
N VAL A 83 0.43 12.44 -3.79
CA VAL A 83 0.52 11.29 -4.71
C VAL A 83 -0.33 10.14 -4.18
N MET A 84 -0.41 9.97 -2.87
CA MET A 84 -1.14 8.89 -2.21
C MET A 84 -1.86 9.40 -0.96
N ALA A 85 -3.00 8.80 -0.59
CA ALA A 85 -3.75 9.20 0.61
C ALA A 85 -3.10 8.71 1.93
N GLY A 86 -2.09 7.86 1.85
CA GLY A 86 -1.24 7.49 2.98
C GLY A 86 -1.63 6.21 3.69
N MET A 87 -1.03 6.03 4.86
CA MET A 87 -1.17 4.84 5.69
C MET A 87 -2.31 5.01 6.69
N LEU A 88 -3.10 3.96 6.89
CA LEU A 88 -4.17 3.94 7.89
C LEU A 88 -4.12 2.62 8.65
N LYS A 89 -4.34 2.71 9.97
CA LYS A 89 -4.54 1.54 10.82
C LYS A 89 -6.02 1.31 11.02
N LEU A 90 -6.49 0.16 10.60
CA LEU A 90 -7.86 -0.33 10.80
C LEU A 90 -8.11 -0.64 12.28
N GLU A 91 -9.38 -0.66 12.70
CA GLU A 91 -9.76 -1.01 14.08
C GLU A 91 -9.36 -2.46 14.39
N SER A 92 -9.38 -3.32 13.38
CA SER A 92 -8.88 -4.70 13.43
C SER A 92 -7.38 -4.81 13.73
N GLY A 93 -6.64 -3.70 13.74
CA GLY A 93 -5.20 -3.64 13.94
C GLY A 93 -4.40 -3.81 12.65
N VAL A 94 -5.05 -4.14 11.53
CA VAL A 94 -4.43 -4.25 10.21
C VAL A 94 -3.95 -2.88 9.74
N ARG A 95 -2.72 -2.80 9.24
CA ARG A 95 -2.18 -1.59 8.62
C ARG A 95 -2.36 -1.70 7.11
N ILE A 96 -3.03 -0.72 6.54
CA ILE A 96 -3.26 -0.61 5.10
C ILE A 96 -2.56 0.65 4.57
N VAL A 97 -2.19 0.61 3.30
CA VAL A 97 -1.76 1.79 2.56
C VAL A 97 -2.76 2.06 1.45
N ARG A 98 -3.11 3.34 1.29
CA ARG A 98 -3.99 3.82 0.22
C ARG A 98 -3.13 4.47 -0.83
N LEU A 99 -3.13 3.87 -2.01
CA LEU A 99 -2.27 4.29 -3.10
C LEU A 99 -2.85 5.50 -3.82
N SER A 100 -4.17 5.61 -3.95
CA SER A 100 -4.80 6.78 -4.56
C SER A 100 -4.94 7.98 -3.62
N PRO A 101 -4.87 9.21 -4.16
CA PRO A 101 -5.03 10.44 -3.39
C PRO A 101 -6.49 10.68 -2.98
N GLU A 102 -7.44 10.13 -3.73
CA GLU A 102 -8.86 10.12 -3.38
C GLU A 102 -9.04 9.27 -2.12
N GLY A 103 -9.06 9.94 -0.97
CA GLY A 103 -9.22 9.30 0.31
C GLY A 103 -10.60 8.64 0.43
N PHE A 104 -10.62 7.43 0.97
CA PHE A 104 -11.85 6.79 1.41
C PHE A 104 -12.52 7.58 2.55
N GLY A 105 -13.82 7.76 2.44
CA GLY A 105 -14.66 8.28 3.51
C GLY A 105 -14.84 7.26 4.63
N ARG A 106 -15.62 7.65 5.64
CA ARG A 106 -15.94 6.77 6.79
C ARG A 106 -16.65 5.50 6.35
N ASP A 107 -17.44 5.58 5.28
CA ASP A 107 -18.27 4.47 4.84
C ASP A 107 -17.43 3.40 4.14
N GLU A 108 -16.58 3.80 3.20
CA GLU A 108 -15.64 2.90 2.50
C GLU A 108 -14.69 2.24 3.49
N LEU A 109 -14.15 3.01 4.44
CA LEU A 109 -13.29 2.46 5.50
C LEU A 109 -14.03 1.44 6.36
N LYS A 110 -15.31 1.64 6.64
CA LYS A 110 -16.10 0.68 7.41
C LYS A 110 -16.29 -0.62 6.65
N VAL A 111 -16.52 -0.57 5.34
CA VAL A 111 -16.63 -1.79 4.51
C VAL A 111 -15.31 -2.56 4.50
N VAL A 112 -14.19 -1.85 4.29
CA VAL A 112 -12.83 -2.42 4.33
C VAL A 112 -12.56 -3.05 5.70
N GLU A 113 -12.96 -2.40 6.79
CA GLU A 113 -12.86 -2.93 8.16
C GLU A 113 -13.63 -4.25 8.31
N VAL A 114 -14.90 -4.29 7.89
CA VAL A 114 -15.72 -5.51 7.98
C VAL A 114 -15.13 -6.64 7.12
N ALA A 115 -14.66 -6.33 5.91
CA ALA A 115 -14.01 -7.30 5.03
C ALA A 115 -12.68 -7.80 5.61
N SER A 116 -11.90 -6.94 6.28
CA SER A 116 -10.60 -7.29 6.88
C SER A 116 -10.68 -8.32 8.00
N ARG A 117 -11.86 -8.45 8.63
CA ARG A 117 -12.13 -9.42 9.70
C ARG A 117 -12.48 -10.81 9.15
N ARG A 118 -12.66 -10.95 7.83
CA ARG A 118 -13.08 -12.18 7.16
C ARG A 118 -11.90 -12.83 6.46
N SER A 119 -11.93 -14.16 6.37
CA SER A 119 -10.93 -14.97 5.66
C SER A 119 -11.65 -16.06 4.87
N PRO A 120 -11.72 -15.98 3.52
CA PRO A 120 -11.14 -14.95 2.66
C PRO A 120 -11.79 -13.56 2.86
N PRO A 121 -11.08 -12.46 2.53
CA PRO A 121 -11.58 -11.09 2.70
C PRO A 121 -12.64 -10.77 1.65
N GLN A 122 -13.84 -11.29 1.86
CA GLN A 122 -14.98 -11.13 0.97
C GLN A 122 -16.27 -10.84 1.75
N ILE A 123 -17.22 -10.16 1.12
CA ILE A 123 -18.50 -9.82 1.74
C ILE A 123 -19.62 -9.76 0.69
N THR A 124 -20.82 -10.22 1.04
CA THR A 124 -22.02 -9.97 0.23
C THR A 124 -22.70 -8.66 0.62
N LEU A 125 -23.56 -8.14 -0.26
CA LEU A 125 -24.36 -6.96 0.06
C LEU A 125 -25.24 -7.16 1.30
N GLU A 126 -25.84 -8.34 1.46
CA GLU A 126 -26.68 -8.65 2.62
C GLU A 126 -25.88 -8.74 3.91
N GLU A 127 -24.71 -9.37 3.87
CA GLU A 127 -23.81 -9.42 5.01
C GLU A 127 -23.36 -8.04 5.44
N LEU A 128 -23.04 -7.16 4.48
CA LEU A 128 -22.66 -5.79 4.77
C LEU A 128 -23.81 -5.02 5.42
N VAL A 129 -25.03 -5.14 4.88
CA VAL A 129 -26.24 -4.52 5.45
C VAL A 129 -26.50 -5.03 6.87
N LYS A 130 -26.34 -6.33 7.12
CA LYS A 130 -26.54 -6.95 8.42
C LYS A 130 -25.51 -6.47 9.46
N GLU A 131 -24.24 -6.39 9.08
CA GLU A 131 -23.15 -5.96 9.96
C GLU A 131 -23.19 -4.45 10.26
N THR A 132 -23.56 -3.63 9.28
CA THR A 132 -23.54 -2.16 9.41
C THR A 132 -24.88 -1.55 9.82
N GLY A 133 -25.98 -2.30 9.67
CA GLY A 133 -27.34 -1.78 9.80
C GLY A 133 -27.71 -0.74 8.74
N TRP A 134 -26.94 -0.63 7.66
CA TRP A 134 -27.17 0.38 6.63
C TRP A 134 -28.32 0.02 5.69
N PRO A 135 -28.98 1.02 5.09
CA PRO A 135 -29.89 0.78 3.97
C PRO A 135 -29.16 0.08 2.82
N THR A 136 -29.82 -0.88 2.16
CA THR A 136 -29.26 -1.64 1.03
C THR A 136 -28.73 -0.74 -0.07
N ALA A 137 -29.42 0.37 -0.38
CA ALA A 137 -28.95 1.35 -1.37
C ALA A 137 -27.63 2.01 -0.97
N ARG A 138 -27.43 2.31 0.33
CA ARG A 138 -26.18 2.89 0.85
C ARG A 138 -25.05 1.87 0.77
N ALA A 139 -25.27 0.66 1.27
CA ALA A 139 -24.28 -0.41 1.22
C ALA A 139 -23.83 -0.71 -0.22
N ARG A 140 -24.79 -0.76 -1.16
CA ARG A 140 -24.52 -0.95 -2.58
C ARG A 140 -23.70 0.20 -3.18
N ALA A 141 -24.08 1.46 -2.90
CA ALA A 141 -23.35 2.62 -3.41
C ALA A 141 -21.88 2.61 -2.97
N VAL A 142 -21.62 2.27 -1.71
CA VAL A 142 -20.25 2.18 -1.18
C VAL A 142 -19.47 1.03 -1.83
N LEU A 143 -20.09 -0.13 -2.03
CA LEU A 143 -19.48 -1.25 -2.75
C LEU A 143 -19.16 -0.90 -4.21
N GLU A 144 -20.04 -0.16 -4.89
CA GLU A 144 -19.79 0.33 -6.25
C GLU A 144 -18.63 1.34 -6.31
N VAL A 145 -18.47 2.21 -5.29
CA VAL A 145 -17.31 3.10 -5.18
C VAL A 145 -16.03 2.30 -4.99
N LEU A 146 -16.04 1.31 -4.09
CA LEU A 146 -14.89 0.44 -3.83
C LEU A 146 -14.52 -0.42 -5.05
N GLU A 147 -15.51 -0.84 -5.83
CA GLU A 147 -15.31 -1.54 -7.10
C GLU A 147 -14.68 -0.62 -8.16
N ARG A 148 -15.16 0.62 -8.29
CA ARG A 148 -14.59 1.63 -9.20
C ARG A 148 -13.16 2.02 -8.81
N ALA A 149 -12.87 2.10 -7.52
CA ALA A 149 -11.54 2.33 -6.96
C ALA A 149 -10.65 1.06 -7.00
N ARG A 150 -11.11 -0.02 -7.64
CA ARG A 150 -10.40 -1.31 -7.75
C ARG A 150 -9.99 -1.93 -6.40
N VAL A 151 -10.56 -1.48 -5.29
CA VAL A 151 -10.32 -2.02 -3.95
C VAL A 151 -11.04 -3.35 -3.77
N ALA A 152 -12.23 -3.45 -4.35
CA ALA A 152 -13.04 -4.66 -4.35
C ALA A 152 -13.26 -5.15 -5.79
N ARG A 153 -13.29 -6.47 -5.98
CA ARG A 153 -13.72 -7.10 -7.22
C ARG A 153 -15.07 -7.78 -6.99
N ARG A 154 -16.06 -7.42 -7.80
CA ARG A 154 -17.36 -8.07 -7.79
C ARG A 154 -17.26 -9.43 -8.48
N ILE A 155 -17.57 -10.48 -7.75
CA ILE A 155 -17.73 -11.85 -8.22
C ILE A 155 -19.23 -12.06 -8.37
N PRO A 156 -19.76 -12.04 -9.61
CA PRO A 156 -21.18 -12.26 -9.83
C PRO A 156 -21.57 -13.65 -9.37
N GLY A 157 -22.66 -13.74 -8.61
CA GLY A 157 -23.19 -15.02 -8.18
C GLY A 157 -23.63 -15.87 -9.38
N SER A 158 -23.35 -17.17 -9.34
CA SER A 158 -23.85 -18.11 -10.36
C SER A 158 -25.37 -18.13 -10.39
N PHE A 159 -25.94 -18.45 -11.56
CA PHE A 159 -27.38 -18.55 -11.86
C PHE A 159 -28.17 -19.53 -10.94
N THR A 160 -27.47 -20.25 -10.06
CA THR A 160 -28.02 -21.19 -9.07
C THR A 160 -28.39 -20.56 -7.73
N GLY A 161 -28.46 -19.23 -7.63
CA GLY A 161 -28.91 -18.51 -6.42
C GLY A 161 -27.79 -18.07 -5.49
N GLN A 162 -26.55 -18.02 -5.96
CA GLN A 162 -25.46 -17.38 -5.23
C GLN A 162 -25.61 -15.86 -5.32
N GLN A 163 -25.35 -15.17 -4.21
CA GLN A 163 -25.36 -13.70 -4.17
C GLN A 163 -24.07 -13.13 -4.74
N ASP A 164 -24.16 -11.93 -5.30
CA ASP A 164 -22.98 -11.16 -5.66
C ASP A 164 -22.10 -10.97 -4.42
N THR A 165 -20.82 -11.30 -4.60
CA THR A 165 -19.81 -11.23 -3.54
C THR A 165 -18.73 -10.24 -3.96
N TRP A 166 -18.34 -9.35 -3.06
CA TRP A 166 -17.21 -8.45 -3.27
C TRP A 166 -15.99 -8.99 -2.54
N TYR A 167 -14.96 -9.30 -3.30
CA TYR A 167 -13.69 -9.81 -2.80
C TYR A 167 -12.64 -8.70 -2.78
N PHE A 168 -11.87 -8.61 -1.71
CA PHE A 168 -10.90 -7.54 -1.43
C PHE A 168 -9.47 -8.09 -1.55
N PRO A 169 -8.88 -8.09 -2.76
CA PRO A 169 -7.55 -8.65 -2.97
C PRO A 169 -6.47 -7.98 -2.10
N GLY A 170 -6.58 -6.67 -1.89
CA GLY A 170 -5.63 -5.91 -1.08
C GLY A 170 -5.67 -6.18 0.43
N LEU A 171 -6.61 -7.01 0.90
CA LEU A 171 -6.73 -7.45 2.30
C LEU A 171 -6.39 -8.94 2.47
N GLU A 172 -6.03 -9.63 1.39
CA GLU A 172 -5.66 -11.03 1.48
C GLU A 172 -4.33 -11.16 2.23
N ARG A 173 -4.40 -11.70 3.43
CA ARG A 173 -3.19 -12.05 4.18
C ARG A 173 -2.56 -13.25 3.51
N LYS A 174 -1.45 -13.04 2.80
CA LYS A 174 -0.53 -14.13 2.48
C LYS A 174 0.06 -14.61 3.80
N LEU A 175 -0.54 -15.66 4.36
CA LEU A 175 0.07 -16.46 5.42
C LEU A 175 1.25 -17.19 4.77
N ASP A 176 2.45 -16.63 4.93
CA ASP A 176 3.71 -17.39 4.87
C ASP A 176 3.90 -18.16 6.18
#